data_AF-A0A8C2DPX3-F1
#
_entry.id   AF-A0A8C2DPX3-F1
#
_cell.length_a   1.000
_cell.length_b   1.000
_cell.length_c   1.000
_cell.angle_alpha   90.00
_cell.angle_beta   90.00
_cell.angle_gamma   90.00
#
_symmetry.space_group_name_H-M   'P 1'
#
loop_
_entity.id
_entity.type
_entity.pdbx_description
1 polymer ?
#
loop_
_entity_poly.entity_id
_entity_poly.type
_entity_poly.pdbx_seq_one_letter_code
_entity_poly.pdbx_strand_id
1 'polypeptide(L)'
;MSKNGCVIIQLFITLFRLESCNLTGQSCEFVASTLQSSNSRLIDLDMSWNDLQDSGVKLLSDALKSPNCQLKILRLAGCYLTGQSCKFVASVLQSSNSRLIELDMSYNELQDSGVKLLSDGLKKQNCQLSKLRFGSQMCFYYVDLIHMRYNHPSQTSY
;
A
#
# COMPACT_ATOMS: atom_id res chain seq x y z
N MET A 1 4.83 -5.01 41.88
CA MET A 1 5.56 -5.93 40.99
C MET A 1 4.57 -6.97 40.49
N SER A 2 4.22 -6.94 39.21
CA SER A 2 3.50 -8.03 38.53
C SER A 2 3.80 -7.90 37.04
N LYS A 3 4.94 -8.47 36.63
CA LYS A 3 5.26 -8.71 35.22
C LYS A 3 4.49 -9.95 34.79
N ASN A 4 3.20 -9.79 34.47
CA ASN A 4 2.50 -10.76 33.64
C ASN A 4 2.89 -10.39 32.20
N GLY A 5 3.92 -11.01 31.62
CA GLY A 5 3.82 -12.42 31.27
C GLY A 5 2.97 -12.63 30.01
N CYS A 6 2.63 -11.57 29.26
CA CYS A 6 2.28 -11.76 27.86
C CYS A 6 3.59 -11.98 27.11
N VAL A 7 4.01 -13.25 27.04
CA VAL A 7 4.86 -13.73 25.98
C VAL A 7 4.06 -13.49 24.70
N ILE A 8 4.13 -12.27 24.16
CA ILE A 8 3.74 -12.01 22.79
C ILE A 8 4.68 -12.91 22.02
N ILE A 9 4.14 -14.00 21.46
CA ILE A 9 4.84 -14.82 20.49
C ILE A 9 5.32 -13.84 19.44
N GLN A 10 6.61 -13.51 19.48
CA GLN A 10 7.26 -12.64 18.53
C GLN A 10 7.16 -13.39 17.21
N LEU A 11 6.10 -13.14 16.43
CA LEU A 11 5.99 -13.65 15.08
C LEU A 11 7.16 -13.02 14.33
N PHE A 12 8.21 -13.81 14.08
CA PHE A 12 9.32 -13.48 13.17
C PHE A 12 8.84 -13.54 11.71
N ILE A 13 7.60 -13.15 11.45
CA ILE A 13 7.04 -13.14 10.12
C ILE A 13 7.43 -11.82 9.48
N THR A 14 8.52 -11.89 8.73
CA THR A 14 8.98 -10.81 7.85
C THR A 14 8.12 -10.74 6.58
N LEU A 15 7.53 -11.87 6.18
CA LEU A 15 6.72 -12.04 4.99
C LEU A 15 5.40 -12.73 5.35
N PHE A 16 4.27 -12.06 5.12
CA PHE A 16 2.95 -12.59 5.41
C PHE A 16 2.08 -12.59 4.15
N ARG A 17 1.55 -13.76 3.78
CA ARG A 17 0.66 -13.94 2.62
C ARG A 17 -0.75 -14.24 3.13
N LEU A 18 -1.67 -13.37 2.79
CA LEU A 18 -3.10 -13.46 3.06
C LEU A 18 -3.91 -13.39 1.75
N GLU A 19 -3.29 -13.77 0.63
CA GLU A 19 -3.93 -13.78 -0.68
C GLU A 19 -5.15 -14.71 -0.67
N SER A 20 -6.28 -14.28 -1.24
CA SER A 20 -7.50 -15.10 -1.37
C SER A 20 -7.98 -15.74 -0.05
N CYS A 21 -7.85 -15.02 1.06
CA CYS A 21 -8.20 -15.51 2.41
C CYS A 21 -9.61 -15.08 2.87
N ASN A 22 -10.45 -14.61 1.94
CA ASN A 22 -11.79 -14.09 2.24
C ASN A 22 -11.78 -12.96 3.29
N LEU A 23 -10.74 -12.12 3.24
CA LEU A 23 -10.64 -10.94 4.10
C LEU A 23 -11.57 -9.83 3.61
N THR A 24 -12.03 -9.03 4.55
CA THR A 24 -12.85 -7.84 4.27
C THR A 24 -12.16 -6.59 4.80
N GLY A 25 -12.73 -5.42 4.53
CA GLY A 25 -12.25 -4.16 5.11
C GLY A 25 -12.12 -4.18 6.65
N GLN A 26 -12.92 -4.99 7.35
CA GLN A 26 -12.80 -5.16 8.81
C GLN A 26 -11.49 -5.86 9.22
N SER A 27 -11.01 -6.82 8.42
CA SER A 27 -9.73 -7.49 8.67
C SER A 27 -8.55 -6.52 8.64
N CYS A 28 -8.68 -5.40 7.92
CA CYS A 28 -7.66 -4.35 7.87
C CYS A 28 -7.45 -3.64 9.21
N GLU A 29 -8.38 -3.67 10.16
CA GLU A 29 -8.18 -3.10 11.50
C GLU A 29 -7.09 -3.86 12.27
N PHE A 30 -7.11 -5.19 12.20
CA PHE A 30 -6.11 -6.05 12.84
C PHE A 30 -4.74 -5.93 12.18
N VAL A 31 -4.72 -5.88 10.85
CA VAL A 31 -3.49 -5.67 10.08
C VAL A 31 -2.91 -4.28 10.36
N ALA A 32 -3.74 -3.23 10.37
CA ALA A 32 -3.33 -1.87 10.70
C ALA A 32 -2.71 -1.79 12.11
N SER A 33 -3.37 -2.40 13.09
CA SER A 33 -2.84 -2.50 14.47
C SER A 33 -1.48 -3.20 14.51
N THR A 34 -1.33 -4.28 13.73
CA THR A 34 -0.07 -5.02 13.61
C THR A 34 1.03 -4.17 12.96
N LEU A 35 0.72 -3.41 11.91
CA LEU A 35 1.67 -2.52 11.23
C LEU A 35 2.11 -1.34 12.11
N GLN A 36 1.25 -0.87 13.02
CA GLN A 36 1.54 0.23 13.93
C GLN A 36 2.32 -0.20 15.20
N SER A 37 2.31 -1.48 15.52
CA SER A 37 3.01 -2.03 16.69
C SER A 37 4.53 -1.86 16.57
N SER A 38 5.17 -1.32 17.62
CA SER A 38 6.63 -1.17 17.69
C SER A 38 7.39 -2.51 17.66
N ASN A 39 6.71 -3.60 18.00
CA ASN A 39 7.25 -4.95 17.97
C ASN A 39 7.13 -5.61 16.59
N SER A 40 6.40 -4.98 15.66
CA SER A 40 6.24 -5.50 14.31
C SER A 40 7.57 -5.53 13.56
N ARG A 41 7.77 -6.63 12.83
CA ARG A 41 8.91 -6.86 11.95
C ARG A 41 8.46 -7.20 10.53
N LEU A 42 7.19 -6.92 10.22
CA LEU A 42 6.60 -7.23 8.93
C LEU A 42 7.19 -6.30 7.85
N ILE A 43 7.78 -6.89 6.82
CA ILE A 43 8.43 -6.19 5.71
C ILE A 43 7.67 -6.38 4.41
N ASP A 44 7.07 -7.56 4.21
CA ASP A 44 6.36 -7.93 3.00
C ASP A 44 4.96 -8.48 3.36
N LEU A 45 3.93 -7.82 2.84
CA LEU A 45 2.53 -8.18 3.06
C LEU A 45 1.81 -8.32 1.72
N ASP A 46 1.20 -9.47 1.53
CA ASP A 46 0.29 -9.71 0.42
C ASP A 46 -1.13 -9.91 0.94
N MET A 47 -2.06 -9.06 0.53
CA MET A 47 -3.49 -9.19 0.82
C MET A 47 -4.32 -9.18 -0.47
N SER A 48 -3.71 -9.56 -1.59
CA SER A 48 -4.35 -9.59 -2.90
C SER A 48 -5.57 -10.52 -2.93
N TRP A 49 -6.52 -10.25 -3.83
CA TRP A 49 -7.72 -11.06 -4.07
C TRP A 49 -8.60 -11.22 -2.83
N ASN A 50 -8.83 -10.12 -2.12
CA ASN A 50 -9.74 -10.04 -0.96
C ASN A 50 -10.69 -8.84 -1.09
N ASP A 51 -11.85 -8.86 -0.44
CA ASP A 51 -12.84 -7.77 -0.49
C ASP A 51 -12.53 -6.64 0.50
N LEU A 52 -11.35 -6.02 0.34
CA LEU A 52 -10.88 -4.99 1.28
C LEU A 52 -11.62 -3.66 1.11
N GLN A 53 -11.97 -3.33 -0.14
CA GLN A 53 -12.57 -2.07 -0.56
C GLN A 53 -11.73 -0.84 -0.17
N ASP A 54 -12.20 0.36 -0.52
CA ASP A 54 -11.50 1.60 -0.19
C ASP A 54 -11.39 1.86 1.32
N SER A 55 -12.35 1.36 2.11
CA SER A 55 -12.36 1.48 3.57
C SER A 55 -11.20 0.72 4.21
N GLY A 56 -10.91 -0.50 3.75
CA GLY A 56 -9.76 -1.27 4.19
C GLY A 56 -8.43 -0.57 3.86
N VAL A 57 -8.29 -0.04 2.64
CA VAL A 57 -7.07 0.67 2.23
C VAL A 57 -6.86 1.97 3.00
N LYS A 58 -7.93 2.66 3.40
CA LYS A 58 -7.83 3.82 4.30
C LYS A 58 -7.14 3.44 5.61
N LEU A 59 -7.58 2.36 6.27
CA LEU A 59 -7.00 1.88 7.53
C LEU A 59 -5.52 1.50 7.36
N LEU A 60 -5.21 0.74 6.30
CA LEU A 60 -3.83 0.38 5.99
C LEU A 60 -2.97 1.61 5.72
N SER A 61 -3.49 2.60 5.00
CA SER A 61 -2.77 3.85 4.70
C SER A 61 -2.44 4.64 5.97
N ASP A 62 -3.36 4.71 6.92
CA ASP A 62 -3.10 5.35 8.22
C ASP A 62 -2.03 4.61 9.02
N ALA A 63 -2.02 3.27 8.96
CA ALA A 63 -0.97 2.46 9.57
C ALA A 63 0.41 2.61 8.92
N LEU A 64 0.47 2.69 7.59
CA LEU A 64 1.72 2.84 6.83
C LEU A 64 2.42 4.19 7.08
N LYS A 65 1.68 5.20 7.54
CA LYS A 65 2.24 6.50 7.95
C LYS A 65 2.82 6.48 9.37
N SER A 66 2.65 5.40 10.12
CA SER A 66 3.21 5.25 11.47
C SER A 66 4.74 5.18 11.45
N PRO A 67 5.45 5.85 12.37
CA PRO A 67 6.91 5.74 12.46
C PRO A 67 7.39 4.33 12.82
N ASN A 68 6.52 3.52 13.43
CA ASN A 68 6.82 2.13 13.79
C ASN A 68 6.71 1.17 12.61
N CYS A 69 6.01 1.55 11.53
CA CYS A 69 5.77 0.68 10.40
C CYS A 69 7.09 0.39 9.66
N GLN A 70 7.37 -0.90 9.45
CA GLN A 70 8.57 -1.37 8.74
C GLN A 70 8.26 -1.90 7.33
N LEU A 71 7.00 -1.84 6.90
CA LEU A 71 6.56 -2.47 5.66
C LEU A 71 7.23 -1.82 4.43
N LYS A 72 7.86 -2.64 3.60
CA LYS A 72 8.52 -2.24 2.35
C LYS A 72 7.77 -2.70 1.11
N ILE A 73 7.03 -3.80 1.22
CA ILE A 73 6.33 -4.42 0.09
C ILE A 73 4.88 -4.62 0.50
N LEU A 74 3.97 -4.08 -0.30
CA LEU A 74 2.53 -4.23 -0.13
C LEU A 74 1.88 -4.65 -1.45
N ARG A 75 1.12 -5.74 -1.43
CA ARG A 75 0.32 -6.20 -2.58
C ARG A 75 -1.16 -6.21 -2.22
N LEU A 76 -1.94 -5.52 -3.03
CA LEU A 76 -3.39 -5.31 -2.94
C LEU A 76 -4.06 -5.55 -4.30
N ALA A 77 -3.53 -6.50 -5.06
CA ALA A 77 -4.05 -6.79 -6.38
C ALA A 77 -5.47 -7.36 -6.27
N GLY A 78 -6.43 -6.88 -7.07
CA GLY A 78 -7.78 -7.47 -7.06
C GLY A 78 -8.53 -7.32 -5.74
N CYS A 79 -8.46 -6.14 -5.10
CA CYS A 79 -9.04 -5.87 -3.79
C CYS A 79 -10.29 -4.98 -3.80
N TYR A 80 -10.94 -4.83 -4.97
CA TYR A 80 -12.10 -3.96 -5.19
C TYR A 80 -11.81 -2.48 -4.85
N LEU A 81 -10.61 -2.02 -5.23
CA LEU A 81 -10.17 -0.64 -4.97
C LEU A 81 -10.60 0.30 -6.10
N THR A 82 -10.96 1.53 -5.73
CA THR A 82 -11.29 2.58 -6.69
C THR A 82 -10.24 3.71 -6.67
N GLY A 83 -10.44 4.75 -7.48
CA GLY A 83 -9.63 5.97 -7.42
C GLY A 83 -9.61 6.64 -6.03
N GLN A 84 -10.56 6.33 -5.14
CA GLN A 84 -10.52 6.80 -3.76
C GLN A 84 -9.36 6.18 -2.97
N SER A 85 -9.05 4.89 -3.17
CA SER A 85 -7.86 4.25 -2.60
C SER A 85 -6.57 4.94 -3.04
N CYS A 86 -6.50 5.42 -4.29
CA CYS A 86 -5.33 6.16 -4.78
C CYS A 86 -5.07 7.44 -3.99
N LYS A 87 -6.10 8.15 -3.51
CA LYS A 87 -5.92 9.33 -2.65
C LYS A 87 -5.25 8.97 -1.32
N PHE A 88 -5.69 7.86 -0.70
CA PHE A 88 -5.12 7.40 0.57
C PHE A 88 -3.67 6.99 0.39
N VAL A 89 -3.38 6.19 -0.64
CA VAL A 89 -2.02 5.74 -0.96
C VAL A 89 -1.11 6.91 -1.34
N ALA A 90 -1.59 7.89 -2.11
CA ALA A 90 -0.81 9.10 -2.42
C ALA A 90 -0.36 9.83 -1.15
N SER A 91 -1.22 9.90 -0.12
CA SER A 91 -0.85 10.46 1.19
C SER A 91 0.24 9.66 1.91
N VAL A 92 0.28 8.34 1.72
CA VAL A 92 1.36 7.48 2.23
C VAL A 92 2.67 7.80 1.51
N LEU A 93 2.64 7.89 0.18
CA LEU A 93 3.83 8.18 -0.63
C LEU A 93 4.44 9.56 -0.34
N GLN A 94 3.63 10.52 0.10
CA GLN A 94 4.06 11.86 0.52
C GLN A 94 4.57 11.92 1.97
N SER A 95 4.30 10.90 2.78
CA SER A 95 4.69 10.87 4.20
C SER A 95 6.18 10.56 4.35
N SER A 96 6.85 11.30 5.25
CA SER A 96 8.25 11.05 5.61
C SER A 96 8.47 9.72 6.33
N ASN A 97 7.41 9.12 6.87
CA ASN A 97 7.48 7.85 7.61
C ASN A 97 7.31 6.63 6.70
N SER A 98 6.87 6.83 5.46
CA SER A 98 6.65 5.71 4.54
C SER A 98 7.97 5.05 4.16
N ARG A 99 7.99 3.72 4.28
CA ARG A 99 9.13 2.87 3.93
C ARG A 99 8.84 1.99 2.71
N LEU A 100 7.71 2.20 2.03
CA LEU A 100 7.32 1.40 0.89
C LEU A 100 8.32 1.56 -0.26
N ILE A 101 8.77 0.43 -0.77
CA ILE A 101 9.68 0.26 -1.90
C ILE A 101 8.94 -0.36 -3.09
N GLU A 102 7.99 -1.26 -2.83
CA GLU A 102 7.14 -1.91 -3.83
C GLU A 102 5.67 -1.85 -3.41
N LEU A 103 4.83 -1.42 -4.36
CA LEU A 103 3.38 -1.41 -4.22
C LEU A 103 2.74 -2.05 -5.45
N ASP A 104 1.84 -2.99 -5.22
CA ASP A 104 0.98 -3.57 -6.25
C ASP A 104 -0.48 -3.28 -5.95
N MET A 105 -1.15 -2.57 -6.85
CA MET A 105 -2.59 -2.34 -6.84
C MET A 105 -3.23 -2.73 -8.18
N SER A 106 -2.61 -3.64 -8.93
CA SER A 106 -3.14 -4.18 -10.18
C SER A 106 -4.51 -4.86 -9.99
N TYR A 107 -5.23 -5.09 -11.08
CA TYR A 107 -6.56 -5.69 -11.08
C TYR A 107 -7.59 -4.94 -10.23
N ASN A 108 -7.48 -3.62 -10.13
CA ASN A 108 -8.45 -2.75 -9.46
C ASN A 108 -8.94 -1.65 -10.41
N GLU A 109 -10.09 -1.04 -10.09
CA GLU A 109 -10.73 0.01 -10.87
C GLU A 109 -10.26 1.41 -10.45
N LEU A 110 -8.94 1.64 -10.54
CA LEU A 110 -8.31 2.85 -10.01
C LEU A 110 -8.67 4.13 -10.78
N GLN A 111 -9.08 4.01 -12.06
CA GLN A 111 -9.32 5.11 -13.00
C GLN A 111 -8.06 5.97 -13.28
N ASP A 112 -8.02 6.63 -14.42
CA ASP A 112 -6.88 7.50 -14.80
C ASP A 112 -6.66 8.65 -13.80
N SER A 113 -7.76 9.17 -13.25
CA SER A 113 -7.75 10.19 -12.21
C SER A 113 -7.08 9.70 -10.93
N GLY A 114 -7.30 8.44 -10.55
CA GLY A 114 -6.63 7.79 -9.42
C GLY A 114 -5.14 7.59 -9.68
N VAL A 115 -4.77 7.10 -10.87
CA VAL A 115 -3.36 6.94 -11.26
C VAL A 115 -2.61 8.27 -11.25
N LYS A 116 -3.26 9.36 -11.69
CA LYS A 116 -2.70 10.72 -11.60
C LYS A 116 -2.38 11.13 -10.16
N LEU A 117 -3.24 10.79 -9.20
CA LEU A 117 -2.99 11.07 -7.77
C LEU A 117 -1.77 10.29 -7.26
N LEU A 118 -1.58 9.04 -7.69
CA LEU A 118 -0.39 8.27 -7.34
C LEU A 118 0.88 8.90 -7.93
N SER A 119 0.83 9.34 -9.20
CA SER A 119 1.93 10.08 -9.84
C SER A 119 2.29 11.34 -9.06
N ASP A 120 1.30 12.13 -8.63
CA ASP A 120 1.54 13.32 -7.81
C ASP A 120 2.13 12.98 -6.44
N GLY A 121 1.72 11.86 -5.83
CA GLY A 121 2.32 11.34 -4.60
C GLY A 121 3.81 10.98 -4.74
N LEU A 122 4.21 10.46 -5.91
CA LEU A 122 5.58 10.03 -6.20
C LEU A 122 6.57 11.19 -6.38
N LYS A 123 6.10 12.40 -6.67
CA LYS A 123 6.93 13.59 -6.90
C LYS A 123 7.62 14.11 -5.64
N LYS A 124 7.26 13.61 -4.45
CA LYS A 124 7.92 14.01 -3.21
C LYS A 124 9.36 13.50 -3.19
N GLN A 125 10.31 14.40 -2.92
CA GLN A 125 11.76 14.16 -2.99
C GLN A 125 12.26 12.96 -2.17
N ASN A 126 11.52 12.53 -1.13
CA ASN A 126 11.91 11.44 -0.23
C ASN A 126 11.07 10.17 -0.40
N CYS A 127 10.25 10.08 -1.45
CA CYS A 127 9.48 8.87 -1.72
C CYS A 127 10.43 7.70 -2.05
N GLN A 128 10.39 6.63 -1.24
CA GLN A 128 11.27 5.45 -1.40
C GLN A 128 10.74 4.43 -2.41
N LEU A 129 9.53 4.63 -2.94
CA LEU A 129 8.92 3.68 -3.86
C LEU A 129 9.78 3.57 -5.13
N SER A 130 10.13 2.35 -5.50
CA SER A 130 10.92 2.01 -6.68
C SER A 130 10.14 1.17 -7.69
N LYS A 131 9.08 0.49 -7.24
CA LYS A 131 8.21 -0.33 -8.06
C LYS A 131 6.75 -0.05 -7.74
N LEU A 132 5.97 0.25 -8.76
CA LEU A 132 4.52 0.43 -8.68
C LEU A 132 3.87 -0.37 -9.81
N ARG A 133 2.90 -1.22 -9.47
CA ARG A 133 2.08 -1.97 -10.43
C ARG A 133 0.62 -1.54 -10.33
N PHE A 134 0.01 -1.26 -11.47
CA PHE A 134 -1.42 -0.99 -11.64
C PHE A 134 -1.85 -1.37 -13.07
N GLY A 135 -3.16 -1.43 -13.33
CA GLY A 135 -3.72 -1.91 -14.60
C GLY A 135 -4.48 -3.22 -14.45
N SER A 136 -5.27 -3.61 -15.46
CA SER A 136 -6.15 -4.79 -15.46
C SER A 136 -5.60 -5.94 -16.35
N GLN A 137 -6.29 -7.08 -16.37
CA GLN A 137 -5.91 -8.33 -17.07
C GLN A 137 -5.46 -8.18 -18.54
N MET A 138 -5.79 -7.07 -19.22
CA MET A 138 -5.45 -6.85 -20.64
C MET A 138 -4.35 -5.80 -20.87
N CYS A 139 -3.96 -5.03 -19.86
CA CYS A 139 -2.85 -4.06 -19.93
C CYS A 139 -2.12 -3.99 -18.58
N PHE A 140 -1.06 -4.79 -18.42
CA PHE A 140 -0.12 -4.55 -17.32
C PHE A 140 0.72 -3.32 -17.64
N TYR A 141 0.45 -2.21 -16.96
CA TYR A 141 1.35 -1.07 -16.99
C TYR A 141 2.43 -1.29 -15.96
N TYR A 142 3.59 -1.78 -16.42
CA TYR A 142 4.83 -1.63 -15.66
C TYR A 142 5.35 -0.24 -15.94
N VAL A 143 5.38 0.62 -14.93
CA VAL A 143 5.82 1.99 -15.12
C VAL A 143 7.16 2.18 -14.47
N ASP A 144 8.15 2.57 -15.28
CA ASP A 144 9.38 3.12 -14.74
C ASP A 144 9.00 4.39 -13.96
N LEU A 145 9.21 4.36 -12.64
CA LEU A 145 8.85 5.46 -11.76
C LEU A 145 9.62 6.75 -12.09
N ILE A 146 10.73 6.65 -12.83
CA ILE A 146 11.43 7.81 -13.38
C ILE A 146 10.50 8.58 -14.32
N HIS A 147 9.80 7.91 -15.24
CA HIS A 147 8.88 8.58 -16.15
C HIS A 147 7.66 9.19 -15.44
N MET A 148 7.13 8.56 -14.39
CA MET A 148 6.01 9.14 -13.63
C MET A 148 6.39 10.29 -12.68
N ARG A 149 7.64 10.34 -12.22
CA ARG A 149 8.13 11.47 -11.41
C ARG A 149 8.41 12.71 -12.23
N TYR A 150 8.86 12.54 -13.48
CA TYR A 150 9.38 13.64 -14.30
C TYR A 150 8.50 14.04 -15.49
N ASN A 151 7.43 13.31 -15.84
CA ASN A 151 6.47 13.79 -16.84
C ASN A 151 5.41 14.70 -16.23
N HIS A 152 5.42 15.96 -16.68
CA HIS A 152 4.27 16.85 -16.61
C HIS A 152 3.22 16.40 -17.64
N PRO A 153 1.90 16.41 -17.34
CA PRO A 153 0.89 16.49 -18.37
C PRO A 153 0.87 17.93 -18.88
N SER A 154 1.89 18.32 -19.62
CA SER A 154 1.85 19.49 -20.50
C SER A 154 1.85 18.98 -21.94
N GLN A 155 0.64 18.96 -22.50
CA GLN A 155 0.35 18.95 -23.94
C GLN A 155 0.87 17.75 -24.75
N THR A 156 -0.03 16.83 -25.07
CA THR A 156 -0.20 16.37 -26.45
C THR A 156 -1.69 16.24 -26.71
N SER A 157 -2.26 17.27 -27.32
CA SER A 157 -3.40 17.16 -28.22
C SER A 157 -3.00 16.24 -29.37
N TYR A 158 -3.77 15.19 -29.62
CA TYR A 158 -4.24 14.72 -30.94
C TYR A 158 -5.41 13.76 -30.71
#